data_AF-A0A8T4DEN3-F1
#
_entry.id   AF-A0A8T4DEN3-F1
#
_cell.length_a   1.000
_cell.length_b   1.000
_cell.length_c   1.000
_cell.angle_alpha   90.00
_cell.angle_beta   90.00
_cell.angle_gamma   90.00
#
_symmetry.space_group_name_H-M   'P 1'
#
loop_
_entity.id
_entity.type
_entity.pdbx_description
1 polymer ?
#
loop_
_entity_poly.entity_id
_entity_poly.type
_entity_poly.pdbx_seq_one_letter_code
_entity_poly.pdbx_strand_id
1 'polypeptide(L)'
;MAAEQKDRDKKRAEYEEGIKKTVIPVIFGVLAGISSYFIVPDPISSDGLLIAILMVLVQKFVYPFVHTKLESAKDWLYISFMTLFSWFMVYTLLLNI
;
A
#
# COMPACT_ATOMS: atom_id res chain seq x y z
N MET A 1 5.36 28.06 -25.68
CA MET A 1 5.73 26.67 -26.03
C MET A 1 6.61 26.00 -24.98
N ALA A 2 7.86 26.42 -24.73
CA ALA A 2 8.74 25.73 -23.76
C ALA A 2 8.27 25.79 -22.28
N ALA A 3 7.64 26.89 -21.86
CA ALA A 3 7.10 27.04 -20.50
C ALA A 3 5.85 26.16 -20.26
N GLU A 4 4.97 26.03 -21.27
CA GLU A 4 3.79 25.16 -21.20
C GLU A 4 4.14 23.68 -21.21
N GLN A 5 5.21 23.31 -21.92
CA GLN A 5 5.71 21.93 -21.93
C GLN A 5 6.23 21.52 -20.55
N LYS A 6 7.02 22.40 -19.91
CA LYS A 6 7.54 22.20 -18.56
C LYS A 6 6.44 22.14 -17.48
N ASP A 7 5.34 22.89 -17.65
CA ASP A 7 4.16 22.83 -16.77
C ASP A 7 3.38 21.51 -16.92
N ARG A 8 3.20 21.04 -18.17
CA ARG A 8 2.59 19.73 -18.44
C ARG A 8 3.43 18.57 -17.92
N ASP A 9 4.75 18.65 -18.03
CA ASP A 9 5.67 17.62 -17.54
C ASP A 9 5.69 17.57 -15.99
N LYS A 10 5.63 18.74 -15.32
CA LYS A 10 5.45 18.80 -13.86
C LYS A 10 4.13 18.17 -13.41
N LYS A 11 3.02 18.53 -14.06
CA LYS A 11 1.70 17.95 -13.75
C LYS A 11 1.73 16.43 -13.92
N ARG A 12 2.31 15.91 -15.01
CA ARG A 12 2.44 14.45 -15.23
C ARG A 12 3.23 13.77 -14.11
N ALA A 13 4.34 14.35 -13.68
CA ALA A 13 5.13 13.81 -12.57
C ALA A 13 4.35 13.77 -11.25
N GLU A 14 3.55 14.80 -10.95
CA GLU A 14 2.69 14.84 -9.76
C GLU A 14 1.56 13.78 -9.82
N TYR A 15 0.94 13.58 -10.99
CA TYR A 15 -0.05 12.52 -11.20
C TYR A 15 0.58 11.12 -11.03
N GLU A 16 1.77 10.89 -11.58
CA GLU A 16 2.49 9.63 -11.45
C GLU A 16 2.87 9.33 -9.99
N GLU A 17 3.33 10.34 -9.24
CA GLU A 17 3.58 10.19 -7.81
C GLU A 17 2.30 9.86 -7.06
N GLY A 18 1.18 10.53 -7.35
CA GLY A 18 -0.12 10.24 -6.75
C GLY A 18 -0.58 8.80 -6.98
N ILE A 19 -0.45 8.31 -8.22
CA ILE A 19 -0.79 6.92 -8.57
C ILE A 19 0.12 5.94 -7.83
N LYS A 20 1.44 6.17 -7.81
CA LYS A 20 2.39 5.31 -7.09
C LYS A 20 2.07 5.26 -5.59
N LYS A 21 1.72 6.40 -4.98
CA LYS A 21 1.34 6.51 -3.56
C LYS A 21 0.09 5.70 -3.20
N THR A 22 -0.81 5.45 -4.15
CA THR A 22 -2.04 4.67 -3.93
C THR A 22 -1.92 3.22 -4.39
N VAL A 23 -1.26 2.96 -5.52
CA VAL A 23 -1.15 1.61 -6.11
C VAL A 23 -0.22 0.71 -5.29
N ILE A 24 0.90 1.24 -4.81
CA ILE A 24 1.85 0.48 -3.99
C ILE A 24 1.19 -0.08 -2.73
N PRO A 25 0.50 0.72 -1.88
CA PRO A 25 -0.12 0.19 -0.68
C PRO A 25 -1.21 -0.84 -0.96
N VAL A 26 -1.98 -0.64 -2.04
CA VAL A 26 -3.02 -1.59 -2.45
C VAL A 26 -2.41 -2.92 -2.88
N ILE A 27 -1.40 -2.94 -3.75
CA ILE A 27 -0.77 -4.18 -4.20
C ILE A 27 -0.18 -4.96 -3.02
N PHE A 28 0.52 -4.27 -2.12
CA PHE A 28 1.06 -4.89 -0.92
C PHE A 28 -0.04 -5.39 0.03
N GLY A 29 -1.16 -4.65 0.15
CA GLY A 29 -2.30 -5.08 0.95
C GLY A 29 -2.95 -6.34 0.38
N VAL A 30 -3.11 -6.45 -0.94
CA VAL A 30 -3.59 -7.66 -1.61
C VAL A 30 -2.65 -8.83 -1.36
N LEU A 31 -1.34 -8.64 -1.57
CA LEU A 31 -0.33 -9.67 -1.30
C LEU A 31 -0.35 -10.11 0.17
N ALA A 32 -0.52 -9.17 1.10
CA ALA A 32 -0.67 -9.46 2.51
C ALA A 32 -1.92 -10.29 2.77
N GLY A 33 -3.05 -9.94 2.14
CA GLY A 33 -4.33 -10.62 2.36
C GLY A 33 -4.29 -12.07 1.91
N ILE A 34 -3.70 -12.30 0.73
CA ILE A 34 -3.45 -13.66 0.20
C ILE A 34 -2.49 -14.40 1.12
N SER A 35 -1.35 -13.80 1.49
CA SER A 35 -0.35 -14.45 2.35
C SER A 35 -0.95 -14.81 3.72
N SER A 36 -1.78 -13.91 4.27
CA SER A 36 -2.50 -14.13 5.52
C SER A 36 -3.43 -15.34 5.44
N TYR A 37 -4.13 -15.53 4.32
CA TYR A 37 -5.00 -16.70 4.14
C TYR A 37 -4.22 -18.01 4.07
N PHE A 38 -3.04 -18.03 3.42
CA PHE A 38 -2.22 -19.24 3.30
C PHE A 38 -1.40 -19.57 4.55
N ILE A 39 -0.97 -18.56 5.30
CA ILE A 39 -0.07 -18.72 6.45
C ILE A 39 -0.84 -18.95 7.75
N VAL A 40 -2.06 -18.40 7.87
CA VAL A 40 -2.86 -18.50 9.09
C VAL A 40 -3.76 -19.76 9.00
N PRO A 41 -3.46 -20.83 9.77
CA PRO A 41 -4.28 -22.04 9.75
C PRO A 41 -5.65 -21.84 10.42
N ASP A 42 -5.75 -20.89 11.36
CA ASP A 42 -6.96 -20.59 12.11
C ASP A 42 -7.50 -19.19 11.76
N PRO A 43 -8.59 -19.08 11.00
CA PRO A 43 -9.08 -17.80 10.51
C PRO A 43 -9.61 -16.85 11.60
N ILE A 44 -9.84 -17.38 12.81
CA ILE A 44 -10.29 -16.64 14.00
C ILE A 44 -9.11 -16.02 14.76
N SER A 45 -7.89 -16.50 14.51
CA SER A 45 -6.69 -15.99 15.17
C SER A 45 -6.33 -14.60 14.64
N SER A 46 -5.95 -13.70 15.56
CA SER A 46 -5.45 -12.35 15.26
C SER A 46 -4.13 -12.35 14.45
N ASP A 47 -3.62 -13.52 14.08
CA ASP A 47 -2.38 -13.73 13.34
C ASP A 47 -2.41 -13.08 11.95
N GLY A 48 -3.60 -13.02 11.32
CA GLY A 48 -3.73 -12.35 10.03
C GLY A 48 -3.49 -10.83 10.12
N LEU A 49 -3.97 -10.21 11.19
CA LEU A 49 -3.73 -8.78 11.46
C LEU A 49 -2.24 -8.52 11.70
N LEU A 50 -1.56 -9.45 12.38
CA LEU A 50 -0.12 -9.41 12.61
C LEU A 50 0.67 -9.43 11.30
N ILE A 51 0.27 -10.27 10.34
CA ILE A 51 0.86 -10.31 8.99
C ILE A 51 0.65 -8.98 8.27
N ALA A 52 -0.55 -8.41 8.33
CA ALA A 52 -0.85 -7.12 7.72
C ALA A 52 0.03 -6.00 8.28
N ILE A 53 0.17 -5.93 9.61
CA ILE A 53 1.02 -4.95 10.29
C ILE A 53 2.49 -5.15 9.91
N LEU A 54 2.98 -6.40 9.88
CA LEU A 54 4.34 -6.73 9.41
C LEU A 54 4.56 -6.27 7.97
N MET A 55 3.60 -6.51 7.09
CA MET A 55 3.68 -6.10 5.69
C MET A 55 3.74 -4.58 5.55
N VAL A 56 2.97 -3.84 6.35
CA VAL A 56 3.02 -2.37 6.43
C VAL A 56 4.39 -1.87 6.92
N LEU A 57 5.01 -2.57 7.88
CA LEU A 57 6.36 -2.24 8.32
C LEU A 57 7.40 -2.53 7.23
N VAL A 58 7.25 -3.60 6.46
CA VAL A 58 8.11 -3.93 5.32
C VAL A 58 7.98 -2.87 4.21
N GLN A 59 6.78 -2.36 3.96
CA GLN A 59 6.59 -1.27 2.99
C GLN A 59 7.44 -0.04 3.31
N LYS A 60 7.69 0.26 4.59
CA LYS A 60 8.60 1.35 5.01
C LYS A 60 10.00 1.20 4.40
N PHE A 61 10.43 -0.01 4.10
CA PHE A 61 11.70 -0.32 3.43
C PHE A 61 11.62 -0.23 1.90
N VAL A 62 10.42 -0.39 1.33
CA VAL A 62 10.17 -0.35 -0.12
C VAL A 62 10.03 1.10 -0.61
N TYR A 63 9.42 1.99 0.17
CA TYR A 63 9.27 3.40 -0.22
C TYR A 63 10.56 4.19 -0.48
N PRO A 64 11.68 4.02 0.28
CA PRO A 64 12.94 4.67 -0.09
C PRO A 64 13.49 4.21 -1.45
N PHE A 65 13.14 3.00 -1.92
CA PHE A 65 13.48 2.55 -3.28
C PHE A 65 12.69 3.27 -4.38
N VAL A 66 11.48 3.74 -4.07
CA VAL A 66 10.56 4.35 -5.05
C VAL A 66 10.83 5.85 -5.25
N HIS A 67 11.81 6.43 -4.53
CA HIS A 67 12.14 7.87 -4.57
C HIS A 67 10.95 8.79 -4.29
N THR A 68 9.89 8.27 -3.68
CA THR A 68 8.73 9.08 -3.30
C THR A 68 9.06 9.84 -2.02
N LYS A 69 8.92 11.16 -2.04
CA LYS A 69 9.05 11.96 -0.82
C LYS A 69 7.87 11.67 0.10
N LEU A 70 8.09 10.80 1.09
CA LEU A 70 7.20 10.64 2.24
C LEU A 70 7.59 11.71 3.26
N GLU A 71 7.10 12.94 3.07
CA GLU A 71 7.50 14.08 3.90
C GLU A 71 6.74 14.16 5.24
N SER A 72 5.80 13.25 5.52
CA SER A 72 4.98 13.35 6.74
C SER A 72 4.47 12.02 7.30
N ALA A 73 4.38 11.97 8.63
CA ALA A 73 3.69 10.89 9.36
C ALA A 73 2.23 10.70 8.90
N LYS A 74 1.61 11.76 8.35
CA LYS A 74 0.29 11.71 7.71
C LYS A 74 0.25 10.76 6.50
N ASP A 75 1.27 10.81 5.64
CA ASP A 75 1.36 9.93 4.48
C ASP A 75 1.57 8.48 4.91
N TRP A 76 2.34 8.27 5.99
CA TRP A 76 2.55 6.95 6.58
C TRP A 76 1.27 6.37 7.17
N LEU A 77 0.46 7.19 7.85
CA LEU A 77 -0.86 6.79 8.34
C LEU A 77 -1.79 6.43 7.18
N TYR A 78 -1.78 7.22 6.10
CA TYR A 78 -2.58 6.95 4.90
C TYR A 78 -2.19 5.61 4.25
N ILE A 79 -0.90 5.37 4.06
CA ILE A 79 -0.37 4.11 3.50
C ILE A 79 -0.74 2.92 4.36
N SER A 80 -0.52 3.03 5.68
CA SER A 80 -0.85 1.99 6.64
C SER A 80 -2.35 1.67 6.60
N PHE A 81 -3.17 2.71 6.61
CA PHE A 81 -4.63 2.58 6.53
C PHE A 81 -5.09 1.94 5.22
N MET A 82 -4.57 2.40 4.07
CA MET A 82 -4.90 1.84 2.77
C MET A 82 -4.49 0.37 2.63
N THR A 83 -3.31 0.02 3.13
CA THR A 83 -2.80 -1.35 3.09
C THR A 83 -3.62 -2.25 4.00
N LEU A 84 -3.92 -1.82 5.23
CA LEU A 84 -4.78 -2.56 6.16
C LEU A 84 -6.19 -2.73 5.60
N PHE A 85 -6.76 -1.69 5.00
CA PHE A 85 -8.08 -1.75 4.39
C PHE A 85 -8.11 -2.74 3.22
N SER A 86 -7.12 -2.68 2.33
CA SER A 86 -7.01 -3.62 1.21
C SER A 86 -6.75 -5.06 1.67
N TRP A 87 -5.89 -5.25 2.68
CA TRP A 87 -5.65 -6.55 3.30
C TRP A 87 -6.94 -7.12 3.87
N PHE A 88 -7.67 -6.33 4.65
CA PHE A 88 -8.92 -6.76 5.29
C PHE A 88 -9.99 -7.15 4.26
N MET A 89 -10.14 -6.37 3.20
CA MET A 89 -11.06 -6.67 2.09
C MET A 89 -10.71 -8.01 1.43
N VAL A 90 -9.45 -8.21 1.06
CA VAL A 90 -9.00 -9.43 0.38
C VAL A 90 -9.06 -10.65 1.28
N TYR A 91 -8.60 -10.52 2.53
CA TYR A 91 -8.63 -11.60 3.52
C TYR A 91 -10.07 -12.04 3.82
N THR A 92 -10.98 -11.10 4.06
CA THR A 92 -12.40 -11.40 4.30
C THR A 92 -13.05 -12.06 3.09
N LEU A 93 -12.73 -11.61 1.88
CA LEU A 93 -13.27 -12.18 0.64
C LEU A 93 -12.77 -13.62 0.44
N LEU A 94 -11.48 -13.89 0.70
CA LEU A 94 -10.90 -15.24 0.65
C LEU A 94 -11.48 -16.17 1.72
N LEU A 95 -11.80 -15.67 2.91
CA LEU A 95 -12.48 -16.44 3.96
C LEU A 95 -13.94 -16.74 3.64
N ASN A 96 -14.54 -16.00 2.70
CA ASN A 96 -15.94 -16.18 2.30
C ASN A 96 -16.10 -17.08 1.05
N ILE A 97 -15.00 -17.42 0.38
CA ILE A 97 -14.93 -18.42 -0.70
C ILE A 97 -14.86 -19.82 -0.09
#